data_AF-A0A068SA62-F1
#
_entry.id   AF-A0A068SA62-F1
#
_cell.length_a   1.000
_cell.length_b   1.000
_cell.length_c   1.000
_cell.angle_alpha   90.00
_cell.angle_beta   90.00
_cell.angle_gamma   90.00
#
_symmetry.space_group_name_H-M   'P 1'
#
loop_
_entity.id
_entity.type
_entity.pdbx_description
1 polymer ?
#
loop_
_entity_poly.entity_id
_entity_poly.type
_entity_poly.pdbx_seq_one_letter_code
_entity_poly.pdbx_strand_id
1 'polypeptide(L)'
;MIFFNRGDDLYYWDKSNVQFNSSGIERQHRFMGTGEGTHEMPEKLLDQLTKRATYYKDQMPKEVPACRAPLRNGKLCPRRDLVTCPFHGKIIPRDEIGRPLHEEDQREQQPNSNKQLWEDIEGDVMRQQGQEQIDTKRKKRKKQQNSTNLIDIRQKKENSYTRLQKKLDTPSVRRMVEEAEDYERSIKSRNRNANIW
;
A
#
# COMPACT_ATOMS: atom_id res chain seq x y z
N MET A 1 -18.50 21.61 16.93
CA MET A 1 -18.84 20.84 15.71
C MET A 1 -19.91 21.64 14.97
N ILE A 2 -19.52 22.45 13.97
CA ILE A 2 -20.45 23.32 13.23
C ILE A 2 -21.03 22.47 12.11
N PHE A 3 -22.28 22.02 12.27
CA PHE A 3 -23.03 21.39 11.19
C PHE A 3 -23.48 22.50 10.23
N PHE A 4 -22.73 22.73 9.14
CA PHE A 4 -23.26 23.50 8.02
C PHE A 4 -24.33 22.65 7.33
N ASN A 5 -25.60 22.93 7.63
CA ASN A 5 -26.72 22.31 6.93
C ASN A 5 -26.62 22.68 5.45
N ARG A 6 -26.44 21.65 4.62
CA ARG A 6 -26.22 21.83 3.19
C ARG A 6 -27.60 22.05 2.54
N GLY A 7 -28.11 23.28 2.53
CA GLY A 7 -29.37 23.62 1.85
C GLY A 7 -30.29 24.62 2.54
N ASP A 8 -29.87 25.32 3.60
CA ASP A 8 -30.71 26.37 4.22
C ASP A 8 -31.00 27.53 3.24
N ASP A 9 -30.08 27.79 2.31
CA ASP A 9 -30.19 28.77 1.23
C ASP A 9 -31.36 28.47 0.26
N LEU A 10 -31.63 27.19 -0.03
CA LEU A 10 -32.73 26.78 -0.89
C LEU A 10 -34.11 27.14 -0.32
N TYR A 11 -34.26 27.19 1.00
CA TYR A 11 -35.55 27.51 1.62
C TYR A 11 -35.99 28.96 1.36
N TYR A 12 -35.03 29.86 1.14
CA TYR A 12 -35.27 31.30 0.94
C TYR A 12 -35.18 31.73 -0.54
N TRP A 13 -34.66 30.89 -1.43
CA TRP A 13 -34.35 31.20 -2.84
C TRP A 13 -35.52 31.81 -3.65
N ASP A 14 -36.75 31.29 -3.52
CA ASP A 14 -37.92 31.78 -4.28
C ASP A 14 -38.84 32.72 -3.46
N LYS A 15 -38.45 33.11 -2.23
CA LYS A 15 -39.33 33.86 -1.33
C LYS A 15 -38.99 35.34 -1.30
N SER A 16 -39.89 36.17 -1.83
CA SER A 16 -39.80 37.63 -1.75
C SER A 16 -40.20 38.19 -0.38
N ASN A 17 -41.03 37.45 0.38
CA ASN A 17 -41.46 37.82 1.73
C ASN A 17 -41.45 36.57 2.62
N VAL A 18 -40.75 36.66 3.75
CA VAL A 18 -40.72 35.60 4.77
C VAL A 18 -41.10 36.19 6.10
N GLN A 19 -42.18 35.67 6.68
CA GLN A 19 -42.62 36.08 8.01
C GLN A 19 -41.70 35.48 9.08
N PHE A 20 -41.34 36.27 10.09
CA PHE A 20 -40.48 35.80 11.18
C PHE A 20 -41.17 34.78 12.10
N ASN A 21 -42.50 34.73 12.05
CA ASN A 21 -43.32 33.97 12.97
C ASN A 21 -44.02 32.82 12.26
N SER A 22 -43.34 31.68 12.12
CA SER A 22 -43.93 30.47 11.52
C SER A 22 -44.89 29.73 12.47
N SER A 23 -44.90 30.07 13.76
CA SER A 23 -45.73 29.42 14.78
C SER A 23 -47.05 30.15 15.07
N GLY A 24 -47.30 31.30 14.43
CA GLY A 24 -48.56 32.04 14.51
C GLY A 24 -48.87 32.69 15.86
N ILE A 25 -47.94 32.65 16.82
CA ILE A 25 -48.12 33.27 18.14
C ILE A 25 -47.46 34.64 18.11
N GLU A 26 -48.24 35.71 18.00
CA GLU A 26 -47.72 37.08 18.15
C GLU A 26 -47.08 37.21 19.54
N ARG A 27 -45.74 37.22 19.61
CA ARG A 27 -45.01 37.51 20.85
C ARG A 27 -45.07 39.01 21.10
N GLN A 28 -46.23 39.48 21.53
CA GLN A 28 -46.40 40.83 22.04
C GLN A 28 -45.76 40.87 23.43
N HIS A 29 -44.69 41.65 23.57
CA HIS A 29 -44.00 41.77 24.84
C HIS A 29 -44.84 42.68 25.75
N ARG A 30 -45.45 42.11 26.80
CA ARG A 30 -46.43 42.76 27.68
C ARG A 30 -45.98 44.10 28.29
N PHE A 31 -44.68 44.37 28.32
CA PHE A 31 -44.08 45.60 28.87
C PHE A 31 -43.57 46.60 27.82
N MET A 32 -43.33 46.19 26.56
CA MET A 32 -42.73 47.05 25.52
C MET A 32 -43.73 47.45 24.42
N GLY A 33 -45.01 47.08 24.57
CA GLY A 33 -46.07 47.43 23.62
C GLY A 33 -46.08 46.57 22.35
N THR A 34 -47.03 46.87 21.45
CA THR A 34 -47.10 46.31 20.09
C THR A 34 -46.14 47.07 19.19
N GLY A 35 -45.10 46.41 18.69
CA GLY A 35 -44.26 47.01 17.66
C GLY A 35 -45.05 47.10 16.35
N GLU A 36 -45.22 48.31 15.81
CA GLU A 36 -45.80 48.57 14.47
C GLU A 36 -44.85 48.15 13.33
N GLY A 37 -44.10 47.07 13.52
CA GLY A 37 -43.19 46.52 12.52
C GLY A 37 -43.92 45.48 11.69
N THR A 38 -43.77 45.55 10.37
CA THR A 38 -44.15 44.43 9.51
C THR A 38 -43.36 43.20 9.97
N HIS A 39 -44.04 42.09 10.26
CA HIS A 39 -43.43 40.84 10.73
C HIS A 39 -42.63 40.09 9.65
N GLU A 40 -42.16 40.83 8.66
CA GLU A 40 -41.42 40.33 7.51
C GLU A 40 -39.92 40.51 7.71
N MET A 41 -39.16 39.61 7.10
CA MET A 41 -37.71 39.71 7.08
C MET A 41 -37.26 40.87 6.19
N PRO A 42 -36.32 41.71 6.66
CA PRO A 42 -35.79 42.77 5.83
C PRO A 42 -35.08 42.19 4.61
N GLU A 43 -35.27 42.81 3.46
CA GLU A 43 -34.75 42.35 2.16
C GLU A 43 -33.23 42.10 2.18
N LYS A 44 -32.48 42.95 2.88
CA LYS A 44 -31.03 42.81 3.05
C LYS A 44 -30.62 41.50 3.73
N LEU A 45 -31.44 41.02 4.68
CA LEU A 45 -31.19 39.75 5.39
C LEU A 45 -31.55 38.56 4.50
N LEU A 46 -32.64 38.67 3.73
CA LEU A 46 -33.03 37.64 2.75
C LEU A 46 -31.94 37.43 1.70
N ASP A 47 -31.38 38.52 1.15
CA ASP A 47 -30.26 38.45 0.18
C ASP A 47 -28.98 37.82 0.77
N GLN A 48 -28.79 37.88 2.09
CA GLN A 48 -27.70 37.15 2.74
C GLN A 48 -28.01 35.67 2.91
N LEU A 49 -29.25 35.33 3.26
CA LEU A 49 -29.69 33.95 3.48
C LEU A 49 -29.80 33.15 2.17
N THR A 50 -30.09 33.79 1.05
CA THR A 50 -30.11 33.16 -0.28
C THR A 50 -28.71 32.85 -0.81
N LYS A 51 -27.66 33.48 -0.27
CA LYS A 51 -26.29 33.27 -0.72
C LYS A 51 -25.68 32.03 -0.09
N ARG A 52 -25.19 31.14 -0.94
CA ARG A 52 -24.47 29.95 -0.51
C ARG A 52 -23.02 30.25 -0.16
N ALA A 53 -22.64 29.99 1.09
CA ALA A 53 -21.22 29.97 1.45
C ALA A 53 -20.51 28.79 0.77
N THR A 54 -19.55 29.08 -0.08
CA THR A 54 -18.66 28.07 -0.69
C THR A 54 -17.23 28.31 -0.24
N TYR A 55 -16.53 27.25 0.17
CA TYR A 55 -15.10 27.34 0.42
C TYR A 55 -14.35 27.51 -0.91
N TYR A 56 -13.37 28.40 -0.90
CA TYR A 56 -12.43 28.52 -2.00
C TYR A 56 -11.72 27.18 -2.20
N LYS A 57 -11.85 26.61 -3.40
CA LYS A 57 -11.11 25.43 -3.80
C LYS A 57 -9.97 25.91 -4.69
N ASP A 58 -8.74 25.60 -4.30
CA ASP A 58 -7.58 25.86 -5.15
C ASP A 58 -7.84 25.30 -6.55
N GLN A 59 -7.54 26.08 -7.59
CA GLN A 59 -7.78 25.64 -8.96
C GLN A 59 -6.93 24.42 -9.25
N MET A 60 -7.57 23.37 -9.77
CA MET A 60 -6.88 22.16 -10.18
C MET A 60 -5.82 22.54 -11.24
N PRO A 61 -4.58 22.01 -11.15
CA PRO A 61 -3.55 22.34 -12.12
C PRO A 61 -4.01 21.99 -13.54
N LYS A 62 -3.90 22.95 -14.46
CA LYS A 62 -4.35 22.82 -15.85
C LYS A 62 -3.55 21.76 -16.62
N GLU A 63 -2.30 21.52 -16.22
CA GLU A 63 -1.41 20.57 -16.87
C GLU A 63 -0.83 19.60 -15.84
N VAL A 64 -1.10 18.30 -16.04
CA VAL A 64 -0.58 17.22 -15.19
C VAL A 64 0.69 16.67 -15.84
N PRO A 65 1.86 16.79 -15.18
CA PRO A 65 3.12 16.32 -15.74
C PRO A 65 3.14 14.79 -15.89
N ALA A 66 3.82 14.30 -16.93
CA ALA A 66 4.05 12.88 -17.09
C ALA A 66 5.18 12.40 -16.17
N CYS A 67 5.08 11.16 -15.70
CA CYS A 67 6.07 10.54 -14.82
C CYS A 67 7.48 10.53 -15.43
N ARG A 68 7.60 10.31 -16.76
CA ARG A 68 8.87 10.31 -17.52
C ARG A 68 10.00 9.46 -16.91
N ALA A 69 9.68 8.48 -16.06
CA ALA A 69 10.67 7.54 -15.55
C ALA A 69 11.16 6.62 -16.68
N PRO A 70 12.46 6.26 -16.73
CA PRO A 70 13.00 5.38 -17.74
C PRO A 70 12.50 3.93 -17.54
N LEU A 71 11.86 3.36 -18.55
CA LEU A 71 11.44 1.96 -18.53
C LEU A 71 12.59 1.04 -18.97
N ARG A 72 12.47 -0.25 -18.62
CA ARG A 72 13.34 -1.33 -19.13
C ARG A 72 13.44 -1.38 -20.66
N ASN A 73 12.41 -0.90 -21.35
CA ASN A 73 12.34 -0.89 -22.81
C ASN A 73 13.06 0.32 -23.45
N GLY A 74 13.69 1.20 -22.65
CA GLY A 74 14.36 2.42 -23.12
C GLY A 74 13.43 3.59 -23.41
N LYS A 75 12.10 3.40 -23.36
CA LYS A 75 11.11 4.48 -23.45
C LYS A 75 10.86 5.14 -22.09
N LEU A 76 10.33 6.36 -22.09
CA LEU A 76 9.88 7.05 -20.88
C LEU A 76 8.43 6.71 -20.50
N CYS A 77 8.11 6.81 -19.22
CA CYS A 77 6.75 6.54 -18.73
C CYS A 77 5.77 7.62 -19.19
N PRO A 78 4.71 7.27 -19.95
CA PRO A 78 3.75 8.24 -20.49
C PRO A 78 2.65 8.63 -19.49
N ARG A 79 2.58 7.98 -18.32
CA ARG A 79 1.50 8.13 -17.35
C ARG A 79 1.51 9.52 -16.70
N ARG A 80 0.35 10.15 -16.56
CA ARG A 80 0.15 11.51 -16.02
C ARG A 80 -0.78 11.45 -14.80
N ASP A 81 -0.22 11.18 -13.63
CA ASP A 81 -0.95 11.19 -12.36
C ASP A 81 -0.66 12.50 -11.61
N LEU A 82 -1.51 12.92 -10.66
CA LEU A 82 -1.37 14.22 -9.97
C LEU A 82 -0.18 14.29 -9.00
N VAL A 83 0.09 13.20 -8.27
CA VAL A 83 1.08 13.20 -7.17
C VAL A 83 2.03 12.01 -7.27
N THR A 84 1.50 10.79 -7.43
CA THR A 84 2.30 9.56 -7.44
C THR A 84 1.95 8.66 -8.62
N CYS A 85 2.98 8.12 -9.27
CA CYS A 85 2.89 7.04 -10.23
C CYS A 85 2.99 5.70 -9.48
N PRO A 86 2.07 4.74 -9.70
CA PRO A 86 2.07 3.47 -8.97
C PRO A 86 3.27 2.57 -9.29
N PHE A 87 3.99 2.82 -10.39
CA PHE A 87 5.16 2.02 -10.77
C PHE A 87 6.49 2.63 -10.31
N HIS A 88 6.58 3.97 -10.27
CA HIS A 88 7.87 4.67 -10.11
C HIS A 88 7.89 5.65 -8.93
N GLY A 89 6.81 5.75 -8.15
CA GLY A 89 6.74 6.63 -6.97
C GLY A 89 6.30 8.05 -7.32
N LYS A 90 6.76 9.04 -6.53
CA LYS A 90 6.38 10.45 -6.70
C LYS A 90 6.71 10.96 -8.10
N ILE A 91 5.79 11.74 -8.68
CA ILE A 91 6.00 12.37 -9.99
C ILE A 91 6.78 13.66 -9.76
N ILE A 92 7.93 13.73 -10.43
CA ILE A 92 8.94 14.77 -10.28
C ILE A 92 9.28 15.28 -11.69
N PRO A 93 9.61 16.57 -11.87
CA PRO A 93 10.11 17.08 -13.15
C PRO A 93 11.38 16.33 -13.60
N ARG A 94 11.30 15.71 -14.78
CA ARG A 94 12.40 14.98 -15.41
C ARG A 94 12.68 15.49 -16.82
N ASP A 95 13.94 15.37 -17.22
CA ASP A 95 14.44 15.66 -18.55
C ASP A 95 13.96 14.66 -19.62
N GLU A 96 14.34 14.91 -20.88
CA GLU A 96 14.06 14.04 -22.04
C GLU A 96 14.64 12.63 -21.93
N ILE A 97 15.60 12.42 -21.04
CA ILE A 97 16.25 11.13 -20.77
C ILE A 97 15.66 10.48 -19.49
N GLY A 98 14.76 11.17 -18.79
CA GLY A 98 14.13 10.66 -17.56
C GLY A 98 14.95 10.85 -16.29
N ARG A 99 15.97 11.73 -16.32
CA ARG A 99 16.75 12.13 -15.14
C ARG A 99 16.04 13.25 -14.39
N PRO A 100 16.00 13.22 -13.04
CA PRO A 100 15.45 14.32 -12.25
C PRO A 100 16.27 15.60 -12.44
N LEU A 101 15.59 16.73 -12.61
CA LEU A 101 16.21 18.04 -12.79
C LEU A 101 16.84 18.60 -11.51
N HIS A 102 16.30 18.24 -10.34
CA HIS A 102 16.83 18.67 -9.04
C HIS A 102 17.58 17.53 -8.34
N GLU A 103 18.66 17.88 -7.63
CA GLU A 103 19.52 16.93 -6.92
C GLU A 103 18.83 16.32 -5.70
N GLU A 104 17.93 17.06 -5.04
CA GLU A 104 17.17 16.57 -3.88
C GLU A 104 16.27 15.38 -4.27
N ASP A 105 15.64 15.49 -5.43
CA ASP A 105 14.78 14.46 -6.00
C ASP A 105 15.53 13.19 -6.41
N GLN A 106 16.83 13.30 -6.68
CA GLN A 106 17.67 12.13 -6.97
C GLN A 106 17.89 11.29 -5.71
N ARG A 107 17.96 11.91 -4.54
CA ARG A 107 18.14 11.22 -3.25
C ARG A 107 16.87 10.49 -2.82
N GLU A 108 15.70 11.08 -3.05
CA GLU A 108 14.41 10.46 -2.71
C GLU A 108 14.07 9.23 -3.59
N GLN A 109 14.58 9.18 -4.82
CA GLN A 109 14.34 8.05 -5.74
C GLN A 109 15.27 6.87 -5.52
N GLN A 110 16.36 7.04 -4.78
CA GLN A 110 17.11 5.87 -4.33
C GLN A 110 16.21 5.12 -3.36
N PRO A 111 15.93 3.82 -3.58
CA PRO A 111 15.28 3.03 -2.57
C PRO A 111 16.24 3.06 -1.39
N ASN A 112 15.92 3.88 -0.39
CA ASN A 112 16.61 3.90 0.87
C ASN A 112 16.75 2.43 1.26
N SER A 113 17.98 1.99 1.52
CA SER A 113 18.35 0.59 1.71
C SER A 113 17.78 0.07 3.03
N ASN A 114 16.46 0.16 3.20
CA ASN A 114 15.69 -0.27 4.37
C ASN A 114 15.94 -1.74 4.72
N LYS A 115 16.58 -2.52 3.84
CA LYS A 115 17.16 -3.81 4.20
C LYS A 115 18.14 -3.72 5.38
N GLN A 116 19.03 -2.73 5.39
CA GLN A 116 19.96 -2.50 6.51
C GLN A 116 19.19 -2.11 7.77
N LEU A 117 18.23 -1.18 7.65
CA LEU A 117 17.48 -0.70 8.81
C LEU A 117 16.64 -1.80 9.49
N TRP A 118 15.95 -2.65 8.72
CA TRP A 118 15.16 -3.74 9.30
C TRP A 118 16.03 -4.84 9.90
N GLU A 119 17.17 -5.17 9.28
CA GLU A 119 18.15 -6.13 9.84
C GLU A 119 18.74 -5.61 11.16
N ASP A 120 18.97 -4.30 11.27
CA ASP A 120 19.49 -3.65 12.48
C ASP A 120 18.43 -3.64 13.61
N ILE A 121 17.17 -3.28 13.28
CA ILE A 121 16.04 -3.30 14.23
C ILE A 121 15.76 -4.72 14.73
N GLU A 122 15.78 -5.72 13.83
CA GLU A 122 15.63 -7.12 14.20
C GLU A 122 16.77 -7.56 15.14
N GLY A 123 18.01 -7.17 14.85
CA GLY A 123 19.15 -7.41 15.74
C GLY A 123 18.97 -6.81 17.14
N ASP A 124 18.46 -5.58 17.24
CA ASP A 124 18.20 -4.92 18.53
C ASP A 124 17.12 -5.61 19.35
N VAL A 125 16.01 -6.00 18.72
CA VAL A 125 14.92 -6.71 19.39
C VAL A 125 15.37 -8.08 19.90
N MET A 126 16.14 -8.82 19.09
CA MET A 126 16.66 -10.14 19.48
C MET A 126 17.64 -10.03 20.65
N ARG A 127 18.51 -9.00 20.67
CA ARG A 127 19.40 -8.69 21.80
C ARG A 127 18.62 -8.41 23.09
N GLN A 128 17.54 -7.62 23.02
CA GLN A 128 16.69 -7.33 24.18
C GLN A 128 15.97 -8.57 24.71
N GLN A 129 15.61 -9.50 23.82
CA GLN A 129 14.96 -10.76 24.18
C GLN A 129 15.93 -11.90 24.54
N GLY A 130 17.24 -11.65 24.54
CA GLY A 130 18.27 -12.66 24.84
C GLY A 130 18.36 -13.78 23.80
N GLN A 131 17.87 -13.55 22.59
CA GLN A 131 17.95 -14.51 21.48
C GLN A 131 19.21 -14.23 20.64
N GLU A 132 19.94 -15.29 20.31
CA GLU A 132 21.15 -15.20 19.49
C GLU A 132 20.77 -14.82 18.04
N GLN A 133 21.47 -13.85 17.44
CA GLN A 133 21.16 -13.43 16.08
C GLN A 133 21.55 -14.54 15.10
N ILE A 134 20.58 -15.06 14.34
CA ILE A 134 20.86 -16.07 13.32
C ILE A 134 21.49 -15.37 12.12
N ASP A 135 22.82 -15.44 12.01
CA ASP A 135 23.54 -15.00 10.82
C ASP A 135 23.10 -15.80 9.59
N THR A 136 22.21 -15.23 8.78
CA THR A 136 21.80 -15.80 7.48
C THR A 136 22.94 -15.76 6.44
N LYS A 137 24.11 -15.20 6.80
CA LYS A 137 25.31 -15.07 5.97
C LYS A 137 26.13 -16.36 5.85
N ARG A 138 25.52 -17.54 5.79
CA ARG A 138 26.16 -18.66 5.06
C ARG A 138 25.99 -18.43 3.56
N LYS A 139 26.79 -17.50 3.01
CA LYS A 139 26.99 -17.36 1.56
C LYS A 139 27.55 -18.69 1.02
N LYS A 140 26.67 -19.59 0.58
CA LYS A 140 27.06 -20.62 -0.38
C LYS A 140 27.67 -19.87 -1.57
N ARG A 141 28.97 -20.06 -1.83
CA ARG A 141 29.62 -19.58 -3.06
C ARG A 141 28.76 -20.05 -4.23
N LYS A 142 27.98 -19.16 -4.84
CA LYS A 142 27.33 -19.45 -6.12
C LYS A 142 28.47 -19.68 -7.09
N LYS A 143 28.67 -20.94 -7.50
CA LYS A 143 29.54 -21.28 -8.62
C LYS A 143 29.05 -20.41 -9.79
N GLN A 144 29.90 -19.52 -10.30
CA GLN A 144 29.58 -18.72 -11.47
C GLN A 144 29.14 -19.69 -12.56
N GLN A 145 27.88 -19.58 -12.97
CA GLN A 145 27.37 -20.28 -14.13
C GLN A 145 28.00 -19.56 -15.32
N ASN A 146 28.80 -20.27 -16.11
CA ASN A 146 29.34 -19.74 -17.37
C ASN A 146 28.14 -19.27 -18.21
N SER A 147 28.09 -17.98 -18.50
CA SER A 147 27.00 -17.31 -19.22
C SER A 147 27.08 -17.56 -20.73
N THR A 148 27.35 -18.79 -21.14
CA THR A 148 27.18 -19.19 -22.53
C THR A 148 25.73 -19.65 -22.67
N ASN A 149 24.98 -19.08 -23.61
CA ASN A 149 23.63 -19.55 -23.99
C ASN A 149 23.63 -20.95 -24.66
N LEU A 150 24.72 -21.69 -24.51
CA LEU A 150 24.90 -23.05 -25.02
C LEU A 150 24.37 -24.02 -23.97
N ILE A 151 23.41 -24.84 -24.38
CA ILE A 151 22.85 -25.92 -23.56
C ILE A 151 23.69 -27.17 -23.85
N ASP A 152 24.35 -27.72 -22.83
CA ASP A 152 25.08 -28.97 -22.96
C ASP A 152 24.10 -30.13 -23.23
N ILE A 153 24.09 -30.66 -24.45
CA ILE A 153 23.20 -31.76 -24.87
C ILE A 153 23.44 -33.05 -24.05
N ARG A 154 24.66 -33.21 -23.51
CA ARG A 154 25.04 -34.35 -22.65
C ARG A 154 24.61 -34.17 -21.19
N GLN A 155 24.31 -32.95 -20.75
CA GLN A 155 23.82 -32.71 -19.39
C GLN A 155 22.33 -33.06 -19.30
N LYS A 156 21.95 -33.80 -18.25
CA LYS A 156 20.54 -34.12 -18.00
C LYS A 156 19.79 -32.83 -17.66
N LYS A 157 18.69 -32.55 -18.39
CA LYS A 157 17.85 -31.36 -18.16
C LYS A 157 17.30 -31.37 -16.72
N GLU A 158 17.31 -30.21 -16.07
CA GLU A 158 16.73 -30.02 -14.74
C GLU A 158 15.19 -30.06 -14.79
N ASN A 159 14.61 -31.25 -14.63
CA ASN A 159 13.17 -31.46 -14.53
C ASN A 159 12.68 -31.39 -13.06
N SER A 160 11.37 -31.44 -12.83
CA SER A 160 10.78 -31.54 -11.49
C SER A 160 11.25 -32.82 -10.78
N TYR A 161 11.24 -33.95 -11.49
CA TYR A 161 11.66 -35.26 -10.98
C TYR A 161 13.12 -35.27 -10.52
N THR A 162 14.05 -34.72 -11.31
CA THR A 162 15.48 -34.68 -10.95
C THR A 162 15.74 -33.80 -9.73
N ARG A 163 14.96 -32.72 -9.56
CA ARG A 163 15.03 -31.85 -8.37
C ARG A 163 14.56 -32.57 -7.11
N LEU A 164 13.49 -33.35 -7.21
CA LEU A 164 13.00 -34.17 -6.10
C LEU A 164 14.01 -35.26 -5.76
N GLN A 165 14.53 -35.95 -6.76
CA GLN A 165 15.54 -37.00 -6.59
C GLN A 165 16.77 -36.48 -5.81
N LYS A 166 17.29 -35.29 -6.15
CA LYS A 166 18.40 -34.65 -5.41
C LYS A 166 18.08 -34.34 -3.95
N LYS A 167 16.82 -34.05 -3.61
CA LYS A 167 16.40 -33.83 -2.22
C LYS A 167 16.33 -35.15 -1.44
N LEU A 168 15.94 -36.24 -2.11
CA LEU A 168 15.86 -37.58 -1.52
C LEU A 168 17.25 -38.24 -1.41
N ASP A 169 18.16 -37.96 -2.35
CA ASP A 169 19.53 -38.51 -2.40
C ASP A 169 20.51 -37.84 -1.42
N THR A 170 20.02 -37.37 -0.28
CA THR A 170 20.91 -36.88 0.78
C THR A 170 21.35 -38.04 1.67
N PRO A 171 22.60 -38.05 2.18
CA PRO A 171 23.10 -39.14 3.01
C PRO A 171 22.28 -39.32 4.29
N SER A 172 21.71 -38.25 4.83
CA SER A 172 20.81 -38.32 5.98
C SER A 172 19.52 -39.08 5.68
N VAL A 173 18.89 -38.82 4.53
CA VAL A 173 17.64 -39.49 4.15
C VAL A 173 17.90 -40.95 3.82
N ARG A 174 19.00 -41.27 3.14
CA ARG A 174 19.39 -42.67 2.89
C ARG A 174 19.60 -43.45 4.17
N ARG A 175 20.26 -42.85 5.16
CA ARG A 175 20.47 -43.48 6.48
C ARG A 175 19.15 -43.75 7.20
N MET A 176 18.19 -42.83 7.13
CA MET A 176 16.85 -43.03 7.72
C MET A 176 16.08 -44.16 7.04
N VAL A 177 16.18 -44.26 5.70
CA VAL A 177 15.54 -45.34 4.94
C VAL A 177 16.17 -46.69 5.28
N GLU A 178 17.49 -46.77 5.33
CA GLU A 178 18.22 -47.99 5.70
C GLU A 178 17.89 -48.44 7.13
N GLU A 179 17.85 -47.53 8.09
CA GLU A 179 17.45 -47.82 9.48
C GLU A 179 16.00 -48.34 9.56
N ALA A 180 15.08 -47.76 8.79
CA ALA A 180 13.71 -48.22 8.71
C ALA A 180 13.60 -49.62 8.07
N GLU A 181 14.37 -49.89 7.01
CA GLU A 181 14.43 -51.22 6.39
C GLU A 181 14.99 -52.27 7.36
N ASP A 182 16.05 -51.96 8.11
CA ASP A 182 16.63 -52.86 9.08
C ASP A 182 15.68 -53.12 10.26
N TYR A 183 14.94 -52.09 10.69
CA TYR A 183 13.87 -52.25 11.67
C TYR A 183 12.78 -53.20 11.16
N GLU A 184 12.30 -53.02 9.91
CA GLU A 184 11.33 -53.92 9.30
C GLU A 184 11.84 -55.37 9.19
N ARG A 185 13.10 -55.56 8.78
CA ARG A 185 13.73 -56.88 8.71
C ARG A 185 13.77 -57.54 10.09
N SER A 186 14.05 -56.76 11.14
CA SER A 186 14.07 -57.23 12.52
C SER A 186 12.69 -57.63 13.05
N ILE A 187 11.61 -56.98 12.61
CA ILE A 187 10.23 -57.38 12.96
C ILE A 187 9.87 -58.67 12.23
N LYS A 188 10.15 -58.74 10.93
CA LYS A 188 9.81 -59.89 10.09
C LYS A 188 10.55 -61.16 10.52
N SER A 189 11.80 -61.06 10.97
CA SER A 189 12.55 -62.22 11.52
C SER A 189 12.01 -62.72 12.85
N ARG A 190 11.61 -61.82 13.76
CA ARG A 190 10.97 -62.17 15.04
C ARG A 190 9.64 -62.91 14.83
N ASN A 191 8.84 -62.49 13.85
CA ASN A 191 7.58 -63.15 13.50
C ASN A 191 7.77 -64.55 12.89
N ARG A 192 8.91 -64.83 12.23
CA ARG A 192 9.21 -66.21 11.77
C ARG A 192 9.50 -67.14 12.93
N ASN A 193 10.27 -66.69 13.93
CA ASN A 193 10.57 -67.50 15.12
C ASN A 193 9.33 -67.74 16.00
N ALA A 194 8.32 -66.86 15.94
CA ALA A 194 7.05 -67.04 16.64
C ALA A 194 6.10 -68.05 15.96
N ASN A 195 6.33 -68.38 14.68
CA ASN A 195 5.50 -69.28 13.87
C ASN A 195 6.15 -70.66 13.64
N ILE A 196 7.24 -70.98 14.35
CA ILE A 196 7.82 -72.33 14.40
C ILE A 196 7.28 -72.97 15.68
N TRP A 197 6.27 -73.83 15.53
CA TRP A 197 5.77 -74.73 16.58
C TRP A 197 6.43 -76.10 16.44
#